data_AF-A0A087MHS3-F1
#
_entry.id   AF-A0A087MHS3-F1
#
_cell.length_a   1.000
_cell.length_b   1.000
_cell.length_c   1.000
_cell.angle_alpha   90.00
_cell.angle_beta   90.00
_cell.angle_gamma   90.00
#
_symmetry.space_group_name_H-M   'P 1'
#
loop_
_entity.id
_entity.type
_entity.pdbx_description
1 polymer ?
#
loop_
_entity_poly.entity_id
_entity_poly.type
_entity_poly.pdbx_seq_one_letter_code
_entity_poly.pdbx_strand_id
1 'polypeptide(L)'
;MFRNFALPPIGKSAIWFAVVLGTLVPATTALVVIGMADALGDKAMVVVALQAVVALLVLAILLPMWRRQVAFDGKQLRVKATYYSRQSPLSDFRLDEARVVDTRERTEFKPLVKTNGFGLPGFWAGHFLLRDKRKAFCLVTDVGKVLALPHADGRVWLLSFEHPQAVLDILRRAAA
;
A
#
# COMPACT_ATOMS: atom_id res chain seq x y z
N MET A 1 12.91 5.62 21.03
CA MET A 1 12.83 6.50 19.84
C MET A 1 12.60 5.61 18.62
N PHE A 2 11.65 5.95 17.74
CA PHE A 2 11.36 5.14 16.54
C PHE A 2 12.47 5.25 15.49
N ARG A 3 12.95 4.12 15.00
CA ARG A 3 13.87 4.00 13.87
C ARG A 3 13.14 3.42 12.66
N ASN A 4 13.34 4.02 11.49
CA ASN A 4 12.70 3.56 10.27
C ASN A 4 13.49 2.42 9.64
N PHE A 5 12.77 1.39 9.18
CA PHE A 5 13.36 0.38 8.32
C PHE A 5 13.31 0.82 6.86
N ALA A 6 14.31 0.40 6.09
CA ALA A 6 14.36 0.64 4.65
C ALA A 6 13.32 -0.24 3.93
N LEU A 7 12.48 0.40 3.11
CA LEU A 7 11.43 -0.25 2.33
C LEU A 7 11.80 -0.23 0.84
N PRO A 8 11.61 -1.32 0.09
CA PRO A 8 11.87 -1.34 -1.34
C PRO A 8 11.07 -0.24 -2.03
N PRO A 9 11.59 0.41 -3.07
CA PRO A 9 10.85 1.42 -3.81
C PRO A 9 9.54 0.85 -4.36
N ILE A 10 8.57 1.73 -4.63
CA ILE A 10 7.33 1.30 -5.30
C ILE A 10 7.70 0.80 -6.71
N GLY A 11 7.16 -0.35 -7.10
CA GLY A 11 7.39 -0.91 -8.43
C GLY A 11 6.99 0.05 -9.56
N LYS A 12 7.77 0.04 -10.65
CA LYS A 12 7.54 0.90 -11.82
C LYS A 12 6.13 0.75 -12.39
N SER A 13 5.57 -0.46 -12.37
CA SER A 13 4.20 -0.75 -12.81
C SER A 13 3.15 0.02 -12.02
N ALA A 14 3.29 0.09 -10.68
CA ALA A 14 2.36 0.82 -9.83
C ALA A 14 2.48 2.33 -10.06
N ILE A 15 3.70 2.86 -10.26
CA ILE A 15 3.93 4.26 -10.59
C ILE A 15 3.30 4.60 -11.94
N TRP A 16 3.59 3.82 -12.99
CA TRP A 16 3.02 4.04 -14.31
C TRP A 16 1.50 3.96 -14.30
N PHE A 17 0.93 2.99 -13.57
CA PHE A 17 -0.52 2.91 -13.42
C PHE A 17 -1.09 4.16 -12.75
N ALA A 18 -0.46 4.65 -11.67
CA ALA A 18 -0.88 5.86 -10.98
C ALA A 18 -0.75 7.10 -11.86
N VAL A 19 0.34 7.22 -12.64
CA VAL A 19 0.55 8.33 -13.58
C VAL A 19 -0.51 8.29 -14.67
N VAL A 20 -0.67 7.16 -15.36
CA VAL A 20 -1.67 7.02 -16.43
C VAL A 20 -3.06 7.33 -15.89
N LEU A 21 -3.46 6.77 -14.75
CA LEU A 21 -4.77 7.05 -14.17
C LEU A 21 -4.91 8.53 -13.77
N GLY A 22 -3.86 9.11 -13.19
CA GLY A 22 -3.81 10.49 -12.73
C GLY A 22 -3.77 11.53 -13.86
N THR A 23 -3.25 11.17 -15.04
CA THR A 23 -3.14 12.08 -16.20
C THR A 23 -4.23 11.86 -17.23
N LEU A 24 -4.69 10.62 -17.43
CA LEU A 24 -5.70 10.29 -18.43
C LEU A 24 -7.02 10.98 -18.12
N VAL A 25 -7.43 11.02 -16.84
CA VAL A 25 -8.66 11.70 -16.44
C VAL A 25 -8.59 13.20 -16.74
N PRO A 26 -7.59 13.99 -16.27
CA PRO A 26 -7.45 15.39 -16.66
C PRO A 26 -7.35 15.61 -18.18
N ALA A 27 -6.55 14.80 -18.88
CA ALA A 27 -6.31 14.95 -20.31
C ALA A 27 -7.58 14.72 -21.15
N THR A 28 -8.36 13.67 -20.85
CA THR A 28 -9.63 13.42 -21.56
C THR A 28 -10.60 14.56 -21.32
N THR A 29 -10.64 15.13 -20.11
CA THR A 29 -11.46 16.31 -19.84
C THR A 29 -11.09 17.50 -20.69
N ALA A 30 -9.80 17.85 -20.73
CA ALA A 30 -9.34 19.03 -21.42
C ALA A 30 -9.76 18.93 -22.90
N LEU A 31 -9.59 17.75 -23.49
CA LEU A 31 -10.01 17.47 -24.86
C LEU A 31 -11.53 17.57 -25.06
N VAL A 32 -12.35 17.02 -24.15
CA VAL A 32 -13.82 17.10 -24.25
C VAL A 32 -14.31 18.54 -24.13
N VAL A 33 -13.79 19.31 -23.17
CA VAL A 33 -14.19 20.71 -22.98
C VAL A 33 -13.79 21.57 -24.17
N ILE A 34 -12.58 21.37 -24.72
CA ILE A 34 -12.13 22.09 -25.91
C ILE A 34 -12.99 21.72 -27.13
N GLY A 35 -13.26 20.42 -27.33
CA GLY A 35 -14.03 19.95 -28.49
C GLY A 35 -15.53 20.26 -28.46
N MET A 36 -16.10 20.52 -27.27
CA MET A 36 -17.51 20.84 -27.08
C MET A 36 -17.74 22.29 -26.63
N ALA A 37 -16.75 23.16 -26.72
CA ALA A 37 -16.82 24.53 -26.18
C ALA A 37 -18.06 25.29 -26.69
N ASP A 38 -18.33 25.23 -27.99
CA ASP A 38 -19.49 25.89 -28.61
C ASP A 38 -20.83 25.26 -28.22
N ALA A 39 -20.86 23.94 -27.97
CA ALA A 39 -22.06 23.21 -27.59
C ALA A 39 -22.38 23.33 -26.09
N LEU A 40 -21.36 23.54 -25.26
CA LEU A 40 -21.49 23.65 -23.80
C LEU A 40 -21.99 25.04 -23.38
N GLY A 41 -21.66 26.09 -24.12
CA GLY A 41 -22.06 27.47 -23.82
C GLY A 41 -21.83 27.82 -22.34
N ASP A 42 -22.87 28.34 -21.68
CA ASP A 42 -22.82 28.72 -20.25
C ASP A 42 -22.53 27.56 -19.28
N LYS A 43 -22.76 26.30 -19.71
CA LYS A 43 -22.53 25.12 -18.88
C LYS A 43 -21.06 24.69 -18.84
N ALA A 44 -20.20 25.27 -19.69
CA ALA A 44 -18.78 24.92 -19.75
C ALA A 44 -18.10 25.06 -18.37
N MET A 45 -18.42 26.11 -17.62
CA MET A 45 -17.89 26.33 -16.27
C MET A 45 -18.29 25.23 -15.28
N VAL A 46 -19.54 24.74 -15.35
CA VAL A 46 -20.04 23.66 -14.50
C VAL A 46 -19.34 22.34 -14.82
N VAL A 47 -19.14 22.04 -16.10
CA VAL A 47 -18.44 20.83 -16.55
C VAL A 47 -16.97 20.85 -16.12
N VAL A 48 -16.29 21.99 -16.26
CA VAL A 48 -14.91 22.17 -15.77
C VAL A 48 -14.85 22.00 -14.25
N ALA A 49 -15.79 22.59 -13.51
CA ALA A 49 -15.84 22.46 -12.05
C ALA A 49 -16.07 21.01 -11.60
N LEU A 50 -17.02 20.31 -12.20
CA LEU A 50 -17.29 18.89 -11.89
C LEU A 50 -16.05 18.04 -12.15
N GLN A 51 -15.31 18.30 -13.23
CA GLN A 51 -14.09 17.55 -13.47
C GLN A 51 -12.96 17.93 -12.53
N ALA A 52 -12.80 19.20 -12.18
CA ALA A 52 -11.82 19.58 -11.17
C ALA A 52 -12.05 18.77 -9.88
N VAL A 53 -13.31 18.57 -9.48
CA VAL A 53 -13.68 17.67 -8.36
C VAL A 53 -13.24 16.23 -8.62
N VAL A 54 -13.52 15.65 -9.78
CA VAL A 54 -13.09 14.28 -10.12
C VAL A 54 -11.56 14.14 -10.10
N ALA A 55 -10.82 15.09 -10.67
CA ALA A 55 -9.37 15.10 -10.66
C ALA A 55 -8.81 15.20 -9.24
N LEU A 56 -9.39 16.06 -8.40
CA LEU A 56 -9.06 16.15 -6.98
C LEU A 56 -9.33 14.83 -6.25
N LEU A 57 -10.43 14.14 -6.55
CA LEU A 57 -10.71 12.82 -5.97
C LEU A 57 -9.68 11.76 -6.41
N VAL A 58 -9.29 11.74 -7.69
CA VAL A 58 -8.24 10.83 -8.19
C VAL A 58 -6.91 11.10 -7.49
N LEU A 59 -6.50 12.37 -7.36
CA LEU A 59 -5.29 12.74 -6.63
C LEU A 59 -5.39 12.38 -5.15
N ALA A 60 -6.54 12.66 -4.52
CA ALA A 60 -6.79 12.31 -3.13
C ALA A 60 -6.70 10.80 -2.90
N ILE A 61 -7.06 9.98 -3.90
CA ILE A 61 -6.94 8.52 -3.92
C ILE A 61 -5.47 8.08 -4.11
N LEU A 62 -4.73 8.69 -5.03
CA LEU A 62 -3.40 8.20 -5.43
C LEU A 62 -2.26 8.73 -4.56
N LEU A 63 -2.29 10.00 -4.15
CA LEU A 63 -1.19 10.64 -3.41
C LEU A 63 -0.79 9.89 -2.12
N PRO A 64 -1.71 9.30 -1.35
CA PRO A 64 -1.35 8.54 -0.16
C PRO A 64 -0.50 7.29 -0.43
N MET A 65 -0.31 6.85 -1.67
CA MET A 65 0.64 5.77 -2.00
C MET A 65 2.08 6.05 -1.52
N TRP A 66 2.45 7.34 -1.41
CA TRP A 66 3.75 7.79 -0.90
C TRP A 66 3.84 7.78 0.63
N ARG A 67 2.70 7.68 1.34
CA ARG A 67 2.64 7.55 2.80
C ARG A 67 2.91 6.10 3.20
N ARG A 68 4.20 5.73 3.19
CA ARG A 68 4.69 4.38 3.50
C ARG A 68 5.87 4.45 4.46
N GLN A 69 5.73 3.79 5.61
CA GLN A 69 6.76 3.81 6.64
C GLN A 69 6.59 2.58 7.54
N VAL A 70 7.69 1.90 7.84
CA VAL A 70 7.73 0.95 8.95
C VAL A 70 8.79 1.42 9.92
N ALA A 71 8.41 1.57 11.18
CA ALA A 71 9.27 2.07 12.24
C ALA A 71 9.19 1.19 13.47
N PHE A 72 10.32 1.01 14.15
CA PHE A 72 10.45 0.19 15.35
C PHE A 72 11.23 0.96 16.42
N ASP A 73 10.76 0.91 17.66
CA ASP A 73 11.38 1.65 18.78
C ASP A 73 12.05 0.75 19.84
N GLY A 74 12.13 -0.56 19.57
CA GLY A 74 12.61 -1.57 20.53
C GLY A 74 11.47 -2.35 21.21
N LYS A 75 10.26 -1.80 21.26
CA LYS A 75 9.09 -2.45 21.90
C LYS A 75 7.88 -2.54 21.00
N GLN A 76 7.72 -1.60 20.07
CA GLN A 76 6.52 -1.49 19.25
C GLN A 76 6.88 -1.32 17.78
N LEU A 77 6.15 -2.05 16.93
CA LEU A 77 6.22 -1.94 15.48
C LEU A 77 5.09 -1.04 14.99
N ARG A 78 5.45 0.07 14.34
CA ARG A 78 4.51 1.01 13.71
C ARG A 78 4.61 0.90 12.19
N VAL A 79 3.47 0.76 11.53
CA VAL A 79 3.36 0.66 10.07
C VAL A 79 2.36 1.70 9.57
N LYS A 80 2.79 2.54 8.63
CA LYS A 80 1.94 3.40 7.81
C LYS A 80 1.86 2.82 6.42
N ALA A 81 0.67 2.47 5.98
CA ALA A 81 0.38 1.86 4.69
C ALA A 81 -0.74 2.65 4.02
N THR A 82 -0.36 3.69 3.28
CA THR A 82 -1.27 4.64 2.61
C THR A 82 -2.24 5.32 3.57
N TYR A 83 -3.53 5.01 3.52
CA TYR A 83 -4.56 5.53 4.42
C TYR A 83 -4.51 4.89 5.80
N TYR A 84 -3.88 3.73 5.92
CA TYR A 84 -3.93 2.93 7.13
C TYR A 84 -2.68 3.19 7.98
N SER A 85 -2.86 3.16 9.29
CA SER A 85 -1.78 3.16 10.26
C SER A 85 -2.09 2.11 11.29
N ARG A 86 -1.11 1.28 11.61
CA ARG A 86 -1.19 0.29 12.68
C ARG A 86 0.06 0.41 13.53
N GLN A 87 -0.11 0.17 14.82
CA GLN A 87 0.97 0.07 15.77
C GLN A 87 0.64 -1.09 16.70
N SER A 88 1.60 -1.96 16.93
CA SER A 88 1.41 -3.09 17.85
C SER A 88 2.69 -3.37 18.64
N PRO A 89 2.60 -3.78 19.91
CA PRO A 89 3.73 -4.32 20.66
C PRO A 89 4.39 -5.48 19.94
N LEU A 90 5.71 -5.62 20.10
CA LEU A 90 6.47 -6.72 19.55
C LEU A 90 6.01 -8.07 20.14
N SER A 91 5.59 -8.08 21.41
CA SER A 91 5.06 -9.24 22.12
C SER A 91 3.82 -9.86 21.47
N ASP A 92 3.07 -9.08 20.69
CA ASP A 92 1.85 -9.56 20.04
C ASP A 92 2.17 -10.29 18.72
N PHE A 93 3.43 -10.25 18.27
CA PHE A 93 3.88 -10.98 17.09
C PHE A 93 4.48 -12.33 17.46
N ARG A 94 4.05 -13.38 16.76
CA ARG A 94 4.61 -14.73 16.89
C ARG A 94 5.88 -14.82 16.04
N LEU A 95 7.00 -14.38 16.59
CA LEU A 95 8.29 -14.29 15.88
C LEU A 95 8.91 -15.66 15.54
N ASP A 96 8.49 -16.71 16.24
CA ASP A 96 8.88 -18.10 15.92
C ASP A 96 8.24 -18.58 14.61
N GLU A 97 7.01 -18.12 14.33
CA GLU A 97 6.29 -18.39 13.09
C GLU A 97 6.59 -17.38 11.98
N ALA A 98 7.32 -16.30 12.30
CA ALA A 98 7.67 -15.26 11.35
C ALA A 98 8.69 -15.77 10.32
N ARG A 99 8.46 -15.41 9.05
CA ARG A 99 9.29 -15.88 7.94
C ARG A 99 9.38 -14.86 6.81
N VAL A 100 10.55 -14.79 6.20
CA VAL A 100 10.75 -14.10 4.93
C VAL A 100 10.20 -14.99 3.81
N VAL A 101 9.36 -14.43 2.95
CA VAL A 101 8.68 -15.14 1.88
C VAL A 101 8.74 -14.36 0.58
N ASP A 102 8.93 -15.09 -0.52
CA ASP A 102 8.52 -14.63 -1.84
C ASP A 102 7.07 -15.07 -2.05
N THR A 103 6.15 -14.11 -2.20
CA THR A 103 4.72 -14.38 -2.38
C THR A 103 4.36 -14.98 -3.74
N ARG A 104 5.31 -15.03 -4.69
CA ARG A 104 5.18 -15.74 -5.97
C ARG A 104 5.42 -17.24 -5.82
N GLU A 105 6.39 -17.61 -4.99
CA GLU A 105 6.70 -19.01 -4.67
C GLU A 105 5.73 -19.54 -3.61
N ARG A 106 5.56 -18.76 -2.53
CA ARG A 106 4.66 -19.06 -1.40
C ARG A 106 3.32 -18.40 -1.61
N THR A 107 2.57 -18.96 -2.55
CA THR A 107 1.30 -18.39 -3.02
C THR A 107 0.22 -18.31 -1.93
N GLU A 108 0.37 -19.02 -0.80
CA GLU A 108 -0.52 -18.90 0.35
C GLU A 108 -0.55 -17.47 0.92
N PHE A 109 0.56 -16.73 0.80
CA PHE A 109 0.69 -15.35 1.26
C PHE A 109 0.29 -14.31 0.22
N LYS A 110 -0.16 -14.73 -0.97
CA LYS A 110 -0.57 -13.81 -2.01
C LYS A 110 -1.84 -13.05 -1.58
N PRO A 111 -1.83 -11.71 -1.52
CA PRO A 111 -3.05 -10.94 -1.32
C PRO A 111 -3.98 -11.13 -2.51
N LEU A 112 -5.20 -11.63 -2.28
CA LEU A 112 -6.19 -11.89 -3.33
C LEU A 112 -7.36 -10.90 -3.28
N VAL A 113 -8.07 -10.84 -2.15
CA VAL A 113 -9.28 -10.02 -2.03
C VAL A 113 -8.96 -8.77 -1.22
N LYS A 114 -9.15 -7.61 -1.83
CA LYS A 114 -9.08 -6.31 -1.16
C LYS A 114 -10.32 -6.15 -0.28
N THR A 115 -10.18 -6.34 1.03
CA THR A 115 -11.29 -6.16 1.98
C THR A 115 -11.45 -4.70 2.37
N ASN A 116 -10.35 -3.99 2.60
CA ASN A 116 -10.31 -2.55 2.76
C ASN A 116 -8.86 -2.08 2.61
N GLY A 117 -8.41 -1.92 1.37
CA GLY A 117 -7.00 -1.63 1.07
C GLY A 117 -6.80 -0.74 -0.14
N PHE A 118 -5.55 -0.49 -0.46
CA PHE A 118 -5.06 0.23 -1.62
C PHE A 118 -4.21 -0.75 -2.43
N GLY A 119 -4.64 -1.07 -3.64
CA GLY A 119 -4.02 -2.07 -4.49
C GLY A 119 -3.70 -1.50 -5.86
N LEU A 120 -2.45 -1.60 -6.26
CA LEU A 120 -1.94 -1.30 -7.59
C LEU A 120 -1.13 -2.51 -8.09
N PRO A 121 -0.83 -2.61 -9.40
CA PRO A 121 0.00 -3.71 -9.92
C PRO A 121 1.37 -3.79 -9.24
N GLY A 122 1.57 -4.80 -8.38
CA GLY A 122 2.80 -4.98 -7.62
C GLY A 122 2.86 -4.20 -6.29
N PHE A 123 1.79 -3.51 -5.88
CA PHE A 123 1.75 -2.77 -4.62
C PHE A 123 0.44 -3.00 -3.87
N TRP A 124 0.53 -3.46 -2.61
CA TRP A 124 -0.62 -3.74 -1.75
C TRP A 124 -0.43 -3.09 -0.39
N ALA A 125 -1.35 -2.21 0.00
CA ALA A 125 -1.32 -1.51 1.28
C ALA A 125 -2.70 -1.54 1.95
N GLY A 126 -2.78 -1.87 3.24
CA GLY A 126 -4.06 -1.96 3.97
C GLY A 126 -4.56 -3.39 4.15
N HIS A 127 -5.88 -3.59 4.19
CA HIS A 127 -6.47 -4.87 4.57
C HIS A 127 -6.83 -5.75 3.38
N PHE A 128 -6.36 -7.00 3.43
CA PHE A 128 -6.56 -8.01 2.40
C PHE A 128 -6.92 -9.36 2.99
N LEU A 129 -7.56 -10.20 2.18
CA LEU A 129 -7.67 -11.64 2.39
C LEU A 129 -6.60 -12.33 1.54
N LEU A 130 -5.84 -13.23 2.18
CA LEU A 130 -4.82 -14.04 1.53
C LEU A 130 -5.45 -15.25 0.83
N ARG A 131 -4.65 -15.95 0.01
CA ARG A 131 -5.09 -17.15 -0.71
C ARG A 131 -5.54 -18.27 0.21
N ASP A 132 -4.90 -18.41 1.35
CA ASP A 132 -5.28 -19.36 2.40
C ASP A 132 -6.44 -18.88 3.30
N LYS A 133 -7.15 -17.82 2.88
CA LYS A 133 -8.28 -17.20 3.58
C LYS A 133 -7.93 -16.51 4.92
N ARG A 134 -6.64 -16.38 5.28
CA ARG A 134 -6.25 -15.54 6.42
C ARG A 134 -6.39 -14.07 6.10
N LYS A 135 -6.75 -13.27 7.11
CA LYS A 135 -6.77 -11.81 7.00
C LYS A 135 -5.35 -11.28 7.14
N ALA A 136 -4.97 -10.33 6.30
CA ALA A 136 -3.67 -9.69 6.34
C ALA A 136 -3.77 -8.17 6.40
N PHE A 137 -2.77 -7.59 7.05
CA PHE A 137 -2.45 -6.17 6.92
C PHE A 137 -1.18 -6.04 6.09
N CYS A 138 -1.30 -5.46 4.91
CA CYS A 138 -0.24 -5.43 3.91
C CYS A 138 0.41 -4.04 3.86
N LEU A 139 1.73 -4.04 3.68
CA LEU A 139 2.52 -2.99 3.07
C LEU A 139 3.57 -3.67 2.19
N VAL A 140 3.11 -4.17 1.05
CA VAL A 140 3.91 -4.95 0.11
C VAL A 140 4.22 -4.07 -1.09
N THR A 141 5.51 -3.75 -1.29
CA THR A 141 6.02 -2.96 -2.43
C THR A 141 6.90 -3.80 -3.35
N ASP A 142 7.40 -4.93 -2.84
CA ASP A 142 8.15 -5.95 -3.57
C ASP A 142 7.69 -7.32 -3.07
N VAL A 143 7.17 -8.14 -3.98
CA VAL A 143 6.61 -9.47 -3.72
C VAL A 143 7.66 -10.50 -3.30
N GLY A 144 8.93 -10.28 -3.65
CA GLY A 144 10.04 -11.18 -3.35
C GLY A 144 10.74 -10.90 -2.01
N LYS A 145 10.44 -9.77 -1.38
CA LYS A 145 11.10 -9.33 -0.13
C LYS A 145 10.10 -9.10 1.00
N VAL A 146 9.15 -10.01 1.17
CA VAL A 146 8.07 -9.86 2.14
C VAL A 146 8.41 -10.58 3.44
N LEU A 147 8.35 -9.86 4.56
CA LEU A 147 8.35 -10.45 5.89
C LEU A 147 6.90 -10.69 6.32
N ALA A 148 6.56 -11.97 6.54
CA ALA A 148 5.28 -12.38 7.10
C ALA A 148 5.40 -12.48 8.63
N LEU A 149 4.62 -11.65 9.32
CA LEU A 149 4.58 -11.57 10.78
C LEU A 149 3.18 -11.97 11.28
N PRO A 150 2.99 -13.22 11.71
CA PRO A 150 1.74 -13.63 12.36
C PRO A 150 1.54 -12.85 13.65
N HIS A 151 0.32 -12.38 13.87
CA HIS A 151 -0.03 -11.50 14.98
C HIS A 151 -1.11 -12.16 15.87
N ALA A 152 -1.18 -11.77 17.14
CA ALA A 152 -2.08 -12.33 18.15
C ALA A 152 -3.57 -12.12 17.81
N ASP A 153 -3.90 -11.05 17.07
CA ASP A 153 -5.27 -10.77 16.57
C ASP A 153 -5.75 -11.72 15.44
N GLY A 154 -4.97 -12.76 15.13
CA GLY A 154 -5.26 -13.74 14.08
C GLY A 154 -4.94 -13.27 12.66
N ARG A 155 -4.42 -12.05 12.49
CA ARG A 155 -3.98 -11.55 11.18
C ARG A 155 -2.51 -11.83 10.94
N VAL A 156 -2.11 -11.72 9.68
CA VAL A 156 -0.69 -11.72 9.29
C VAL A 156 -0.32 -10.34 8.77
N TRP A 157 0.74 -9.74 9.30
CA TRP A 157 1.29 -8.52 8.72
C TRP A 157 2.28 -8.90 7.63
N LEU A 158 2.04 -8.45 6.40
CA LEU A 158 2.90 -8.68 5.25
C LEU A 158 3.60 -7.38 4.90
N LEU A 159 4.89 -7.28 5.22
CA LEU A 159 5.66 -6.04 5.10
C LEU A 159 6.87 -6.27 4.20
N SER A 160 7.02 -5.48 3.14
CA SER A 160 8.23 -5.51 2.31
C SER A 160 9.35 -4.71 2.94
N PHE A 161 10.56 -5.27 2.98
CA PHE A 161 11.78 -4.60 3.45
C PHE A 161 12.91 -4.76 2.44
N GLU A 162 13.87 -3.83 2.41
CA GLU A 162 15.06 -4.01 1.55
C GLU A 162 15.88 -5.23 1.96
N HIS A 163 15.98 -5.46 3.27
CA HIS A 163 16.71 -6.56 3.92
C HIS A 163 15.79 -7.28 4.92
N PRO A 164 14.81 -8.08 4.45
CA PRO A 164 13.77 -8.66 5.32
C PRO A 164 14.34 -9.63 6.38
N GLN A 165 15.41 -10.37 6.06
CA GLN A 165 16.05 -11.27 7.01
C GLN A 165 16.73 -10.51 8.16
N ALA A 166 17.49 -9.46 7.84
CA ALA A 166 18.13 -8.62 8.84
C ALA A 166 17.11 -7.96 9.77
N VAL A 167 15.95 -7.54 9.23
CA VAL A 167 14.85 -7.00 10.04
C VAL A 167 14.29 -8.08 10.98
N LEU A 168 14.02 -9.29 10.49
CA LEU A 168 13.56 -10.40 11.33
C LEU A 168 14.53 -10.70 12.48
N ASP A 169 15.84 -10.72 12.20
CA ASP A 169 16.87 -10.96 13.20
C ASP A 169 16.96 -9.84 14.25
N ILE A 170 16.69 -8.59 13.85
CA ILE A 170 16.57 -7.45 14.79
C ILE A 170 15.35 -7.63 15.70
N LEU A 171 14.21 -8.01 15.12
CA LEU A 171 12.97 -8.22 15.89
C LEU A 171 13.13 -9.38 16.88
N ARG A 172 13.72 -10.51 16.47
CA ARG A 172 13.99 -11.65 17.36
C ARG A 172 14.91 -11.29 18.51
N ARG A 173 16.01 -10.57 18.23
CA ARG A 173 16.93 -10.10 19.28
C ARG A 173 16.30 -9.13 20.26
N ALA A 174 15.31 -8.35 19.83
CA ALA A 174 14.60 -7.43 20.72
C ALA A 174 13.51 -8.12 21.57
N ALA A 175 13.13 -9.35 21.22
CA ALA A 175 12.15 -10.16 21.95
C ALA A 175 12.79 -11.20 22.90
N ALA A 176 14.08 -11.49 22.70
CA ALA A 176 14.90 -12.31 23.61
C ALA A 176 15.27 -11.51 24.86
#